data_AF-A0A371IX91-F1
#
_entry.id   AF-A0A371IX91-F1
#
_cell.length_a   1.000
_cell.length_b   1.000
_cell.length_c   1.000
_cell.angle_alpha   90.00
_cell.angle_beta   90.00
_cell.angle_gamma   90.00
#
_symmetry.space_group_name_H-M   'P 1'
#
loop_
_entity.id
_entity.type
_entity.pdbx_description
1 polymer ?
#
loop_
_entity_poly.entity_id
_entity_poly.type
_entity_poly.pdbx_seq_one_letter_code
_entity_poly.pdbx_strand_id
1 'polypeptide(L)'
;DGIPSTEDNLKDAASGEHYEWVEMYEQFAKDAEEEGFRKIAFLFREVGRIEKQHEERYLELLKNLQENKVFEKEEEIEWRCMNCGHTHRGSKALEICPVCAHSKAFFEVKSEKF
;
A
#
# COMPACT_ATOMS: atom_id res chain seq x y z
N ASP A 1 -5.23 22.92 -12.07
CA ASP A 1 -4.66 22.06 -11.02
C ASP A 1 -5.75 21.19 -10.42
N GLY A 2 -5.58 19.89 -10.53
CA GLY A 2 -6.50 18.88 -9.99
C GLY A 2 -5.70 17.67 -9.53
N ILE A 3 -6.33 16.78 -8.76
CA ILE A 3 -5.70 15.52 -8.32
C ILE A 3 -5.40 14.67 -9.57
N PRO A 4 -4.16 14.20 -9.76
CA PRO A 4 -3.79 13.43 -10.94
C PRO A 4 -4.35 12.00 -10.87
N SER A 5 -3.97 11.15 -11.83
CA SER A 5 -4.46 9.77 -11.89
C SER A 5 -4.00 8.95 -10.67
N THR A 6 -4.67 7.85 -10.35
CA THR A 6 -4.21 6.93 -9.30
C THR A 6 -2.79 6.42 -9.55
N GLU A 7 -2.41 6.21 -10.82
CA GLU A 7 -1.06 5.79 -11.18
C GLU A 7 -0.02 6.85 -10.80
N ASP A 8 -0.27 8.12 -11.15
CA ASP A 8 0.63 9.22 -10.82
C ASP A 8 0.69 9.45 -9.30
N ASN A 9 -0.45 9.40 -8.63
CA ASN A 9 -0.51 9.52 -7.16
C ASN A 9 0.31 8.43 -6.46
N LEU A 10 0.28 7.18 -6.95
CA LEU A 10 1.07 6.09 -6.38
C LEU A 10 2.58 6.28 -6.60
N LYS A 11 2.98 6.80 -7.77
CA LYS A 11 4.38 7.14 -8.06
C LYS A 11 4.87 8.27 -7.16
N ASP A 12 4.09 9.34 -7.05
CA ASP A 12 4.42 10.50 -6.23
C ASP A 12 4.49 10.10 -4.75
N ALA A 13 3.54 9.30 -4.27
CA ALA A 13 3.55 8.77 -2.90
C ALA A 13 4.80 7.92 -2.65
N ALA A 14 5.10 6.92 -3.50
CA ALA A 14 6.30 6.09 -3.34
C ALA A 14 7.60 6.92 -3.36
N SER A 15 7.69 7.93 -4.23
CA SER A 15 8.83 8.84 -4.28
C SER A 15 8.96 9.69 -3.01
N GLY A 16 7.83 10.14 -2.44
CA GLY A 16 7.81 10.85 -1.17
C GLY A 16 8.30 9.96 -0.03
N GLU A 17 7.71 8.78 0.13
CA GLU A 17 8.10 7.81 1.16
C GLU A 17 9.60 7.46 1.06
N HIS A 18 10.12 7.28 -0.17
CA HIS A 18 11.55 7.03 -0.42
C HIS A 18 12.45 8.13 0.14
N TYR A 19 12.14 9.39 -0.17
CA TYR A 19 12.86 10.53 0.36
C TYR A 19 12.81 10.56 1.90
N GLU A 20 11.64 10.26 2.47
CA GLU A 20 11.43 10.28 3.92
C GLU A 20 12.34 9.27 4.64
N TRP A 21 12.38 8.01 4.20
CA TRP A 21 13.16 6.99 4.92
C TRP A 21 14.65 6.94 4.56
N VAL A 22 15.04 7.31 3.33
CA VAL A 22 16.45 7.26 2.91
C VAL A 22 17.22 8.49 3.42
N GLU A 23 16.59 9.66 3.39
CA GLU A 23 17.27 10.93 3.63
C GLU A 23 16.72 11.64 4.86
N MET A 24 15.42 12.02 4.85
CA MET A 24 14.87 12.95 5.86
C MET A 24 14.94 12.39 7.28
N TYR A 25 14.33 11.22 7.54
CA TYR A 25 14.31 10.63 8.88
C TYR A 25 15.66 10.10 9.33
N GLU A 26 16.51 9.65 8.40
CA GLU A 26 17.89 9.26 8.73
C GLU A 26 18.71 10.48 9.17
N GLN A 27 18.54 11.63 8.51
CA GLN A 27 19.20 12.88 8.90
C GLN A 27 18.66 13.39 10.24
N PHE A 28 17.34 13.43 10.44
CA PHE A 28 16.74 13.84 11.71
C PHE A 28 17.18 12.96 12.87
N ALA A 29 17.35 11.65 12.64
CA ALA A 29 17.88 10.75 13.64
C ALA A 29 19.32 11.07 14.04
N LYS A 30 20.18 11.42 13.07
CA LYS A 30 21.57 11.84 13.32
C LYS A 30 21.62 13.15 14.09
N ASP A 31 20.88 14.17 13.66
CA ASP A 31 20.81 15.47 14.33
C ASP A 31 20.35 15.31 15.78
N ALA A 32 19.27 14.53 16.01
CA ALA A 32 18.77 14.24 17.34
C ALA A 32 19.80 13.48 18.21
N GLU A 33 20.63 12.62 17.63
CA GLU A 33 21.69 11.91 18.35
C GLU A 33 22.84 12.85 18.75
N GLU A 34 23.24 13.75 17.85
CA GLU A 34 24.25 14.79 18.08
C GLU A 34 23.83 15.77 19.19
N GLU A 35 22.54 16.13 19.24
CA GLU A 35 21.96 16.99 20.28
C GLU A 35 21.68 16.24 21.60
N GLY A 36 21.92 14.92 21.66
CA GLY A 36 21.74 14.10 22.86
C GLY A 36 20.32 13.58 23.09
N PHE A 37 19.39 13.79 22.16
CA PHE A 37 18.01 13.32 22.19
C PHE A 37 17.86 11.87 21.70
N ARG A 38 18.56 10.93 22.34
CA ARG A 38 18.62 9.51 21.93
C ARG A 38 17.26 8.83 21.70
N LYS A 39 16.25 9.14 22.52
CA LYS A 39 14.89 8.58 22.34
C LYS A 39 14.24 9.08 21.05
N ILE A 40 14.44 10.35 20.71
CA ILE A 40 13.90 10.95 19.48
C ILE A 40 14.62 10.37 18.27
N ALA A 41 15.95 10.24 18.33
CA ALA A 41 16.73 9.57 17.28
C ALA A 41 16.22 8.15 16.99
N PHE A 42 15.96 7.35 18.03
CA PHE A 42 15.34 6.04 17.89
C PHE A 42 13.98 6.12 17.18
N LEU A 43 13.10 7.02 17.61
CA LEU A 43 11.78 7.17 17.00
C LEU A 43 11.86 7.55 15.52
N PHE A 44 12.75 8.47 15.13
CA PHE A 44 12.94 8.81 13.72
C PHE A 44 13.39 7.61 12.88
N ARG A 45 14.31 6.78 13.39
CA ARG A 45 14.72 5.55 12.70
C ARG A 45 13.58 4.54 12.58
N GLU A 46 12.74 4.40 13.60
CA GLU A 46 11.58 3.51 13.52
C GLU A 46 10.52 4.03 12.54
N VAL A 47 10.27 5.33 12.50
CA VAL A 47 9.37 5.93 11.49
C VAL A 47 9.93 5.71 10.08
N GLY A 48 11.22 5.95 9.85
CA GLY A 48 11.84 5.64 8.55
C GLY A 48 11.65 4.16 8.12
N ARG A 49 11.70 3.21 9.06
CA ARG A 49 11.40 1.80 8.73
C ARG A 49 9.95 1.57 8.31
N ILE A 50 9.00 2.35 8.86
CA ILE A 50 7.58 2.30 8.49
C ILE A 50 7.39 2.89 7.09
N GLU A 51 7.99 4.05 6.80
CA GLU A 51 7.85 4.68 5.48
C GLU A 51 8.46 3.82 4.37
N LYS A 52 9.52 3.06 4.66
CA LYS A 52 10.00 2.02 3.74
C LYS A 52 8.91 0.98 3.40
N GLN A 53 8.12 0.53 4.38
CA GLN A 53 7.02 -0.41 4.13
C GLN A 53 5.89 0.26 3.33
N HIS A 54 5.67 1.56 3.52
CA HIS A 54 4.72 2.33 2.72
C HIS A 54 5.17 2.42 1.26
N GLU A 55 6.45 2.74 1.00
CA GLU A 55 7.04 2.74 -0.35
C GLU A 55 6.84 1.37 -1.03
N GLU A 56 7.25 0.29 -0.36
CA GLU A 56 7.13 -1.08 -0.87
C GLU A 56 5.67 -1.41 -1.25
N ARG A 57 4.71 -1.01 -0.40
CA ARG A 57 3.28 -1.21 -0.66
C ARG A 57 2.80 -0.40 -1.86
N TYR A 58 3.19 0.87 -1.99
CA TYR A 58 2.76 1.71 -3.10
C TYR A 58 3.35 1.24 -4.44
N LEU A 59 4.60 0.80 -4.45
CA LEU A 59 5.24 0.21 -5.64
C LEU A 59 4.54 -1.08 -6.07
N GLU A 60 4.17 -1.95 -5.12
CA GLU A 60 3.43 -3.17 -5.43
C GLU A 60 2.01 -2.86 -5.97
N LEU A 61 1.32 -1.88 -5.40
CA LEU A 61 0.02 -1.42 -5.92
C LEU A 61 0.14 -0.81 -7.33
N LEU A 62 1.16 0.00 -7.56
CA LEU A 62 1.46 0.60 -8.87
C LEU A 62 1.72 -0.47 -9.92
N LYS A 63 2.55 -1.47 -9.58
CA LYS A 63 2.81 -2.62 -10.45
C LYS A 63 1.54 -3.39 -10.77
N ASN A 64 0.71 -3.69 -9.76
CA ASN A 64 -0.56 -4.37 -9.99
C ASN A 64 -1.50 -3.57 -10.90
N LEU A 65 -1.51 -2.23 -10.79
CA LEU A 65 -2.28 -1.37 -11.68
C LEU A 65 -1.77 -1.45 -13.12
N GLN A 66 -0.46 -1.29 -13.34
CA GLN A 66 0.16 -1.30 -14.67
C GLN A 66 0.07 -2.66 -15.36
N GLU A 67 0.14 -3.76 -14.60
CA GLU A 67 0.02 -5.13 -15.12
C GLU A 67 -1.43 -5.62 -15.20
N ASN A 68 -2.44 -4.79 -14.89
CA ASN A 68 -3.85 -5.17 -14.80
C ASN A 68 -4.12 -6.34 -13.81
N LYS A 69 -3.31 -6.47 -12.76
CA LYS A 69 -3.39 -7.51 -11.73
C LYS A 69 -4.13 -7.10 -10.45
N VAL A 70 -4.83 -5.96 -10.46
CA VAL A 70 -5.64 -5.49 -9.31
C VAL A 70 -6.79 -6.45 -9.02
N PHE A 71 -7.48 -6.92 -10.06
CA PHE A 71 -8.68 -7.78 -9.95
C PHE A 71 -8.54 -9.11 -10.70
N GLU A 72 -7.31 -9.47 -11.09
CA GLU A 72 -6.98 -10.69 -11.82
C GLU A 72 -5.63 -11.22 -11.35
N LYS A 73 -5.53 -12.53 -11.17
CA LYS A 73 -4.31 -13.26 -10.80
C LYS A 73 -4.15 -14.47 -11.71
N GLU A 74 -2.91 -14.95 -11.83
CA GLU A 74 -2.57 -16.11 -12.65
C GLU A 74 -3.15 -17.41 -12.07
N GLU A 75 -3.22 -17.50 -10.73
CA GLU A 75 -3.77 -18.64 -10.01
C GLU A 75 -5.15 -18.33 -9.40
N GLU A 76 -5.94 -19.36 -9.12
CA GLU A 76 -7.20 -19.21 -8.39
C GLU A 76 -6.96 -18.89 -6.92
N ILE A 77 -7.30 -17.67 -6.53
CA ILE A 77 -7.20 -17.17 -5.16
C ILE A 77 -8.58 -16.91 -4.57
N GLU A 78 -8.64 -16.62 -3.27
CA GLU A 78 -9.86 -16.17 -2.62
C GLU A 78 -9.94 -14.64 -2.60
N TRP A 79 -11.02 -14.12 -3.17
CA TRP A 79 -11.38 -12.70 -3.17
C TRP A 79 -12.38 -12.43 -2.06
N ARG A 80 -12.27 -11.29 -1.39
CA ARG A 80 -13.21 -10.81 -0.37
C ARG A 80 -13.84 -9.49 -0.81
N CYS A 81 -15.15 -9.37 -0.69
CA CYS A 81 -15.85 -8.09 -0.82
C CYS A 81 -15.66 -7.27 0.46
N MET A 82 -14.98 -6.14 0.37
CA MET A 82 -14.77 -5.16 1.46
C MET A 82 -16.07 -4.55 1.97
N ASN A 83 -17.15 -4.54 1.18
CA ASN A 83 -18.43 -3.97 1.59
C ASN A 83 -19.24 -4.89 2.51
N CYS A 84 -19.28 -6.20 2.23
CA CYS A 84 -20.17 -7.13 2.95
C CYS A 84 -19.52 -8.43 3.45
N GLY A 85 -18.24 -8.65 3.14
CA GLY A 85 -17.50 -9.84 3.55
C GLY A 85 -17.70 -11.08 2.67
N HIS A 86 -18.55 -11.04 1.63
CA HIS A 86 -18.70 -12.17 0.70
C HIS A 86 -17.35 -12.60 0.12
N THR A 87 -17.08 -13.91 0.12
CA THR A 87 -15.88 -14.48 -0.48
C THR A 87 -16.19 -15.28 -1.74
N HIS A 88 -15.27 -15.23 -2.70
CA HIS A 88 -15.35 -15.96 -3.96
C HIS A 88 -13.97 -16.47 -4.34
N ARG A 89 -13.87 -17.74 -4.78
CA ARG A 89 -12.63 -18.32 -5.30
C ARG A 89 -12.61 -18.30 -6.82
N GLY A 90 -11.54 -17.76 -7.40
CA GLY A 90 -11.35 -17.69 -8.85
C GLY A 90 -10.11 -16.89 -9.23
N SER A 91 -9.71 -16.95 -10.51
CA SER A 91 -8.58 -16.15 -11.03
C SER A 91 -8.92 -14.66 -11.18
N LYS A 92 -10.21 -14.28 -11.17
CA LYS A 92 -10.68 -12.89 -11.27
C LYS A 92 -11.70 -12.57 -10.18
N ALA A 93 -11.72 -11.31 -9.75
CA ALA A 93 -12.83 -10.80 -8.95
C ALA A 93 -14.12 -10.71 -9.79
N LEU A 94 -15.27 -10.83 -9.14
CA LEU A 94 -16.57 -10.70 -9.79
C LEU A 94 -16.85 -9.24 -10.19
N GLU A 95 -17.52 -9.03 -11.33
CA GLU A 95 -17.91 -7.68 -11.77
C GLU A 95 -18.89 -7.01 -10.80
N ILE A 96 -19.79 -7.79 -10.21
CA ILE A 96 -20.78 -7.37 -9.22
C ILE A 96 -20.80 -8.40 -8.10
N CYS A 97 -20.77 -7.95 -6.84
CA CYS A 97 -20.92 -8.81 -5.69
C CYS A 97 -22.33 -9.41 -5.65
N PRO A 98 -22.50 -10.75 -5.59
CA PRO A 98 -23.82 -11.39 -5.63
C PRO A 98 -24.63 -11.21 -4.34
N VAL A 99 -24.01 -10.72 -3.27
CA VAL A 99 -24.67 -10.51 -1.97
C VAL A 99 -25.15 -9.07 -1.82
N CYS A 100 -24.27 -8.09 -2.01
CA CYS A 100 -24.57 -6.68 -1.76
C CYS A 100 -24.73 -5.83 -3.02
N ALA A 101 -24.61 -6.44 -4.21
CA ALA A 101 -24.72 -5.77 -5.52
C ALA A 101 -23.71 -4.63 -5.78
N HIS A 102 -22.64 -4.52 -4.98
CA HIS A 102 -21.57 -3.52 -5.20
C HIS A 102 -20.59 -3.98 -6.28
N SER A 103 -19.92 -3.03 -6.93
CA SER A 103 -19.04 -3.28 -8.07
C SER A 103 -17.74 -4.00 -7.69
N LYS A 104 -17.04 -4.49 -8.73
CA LYS A 104 -15.70 -5.11 -8.65
C LYS A 104 -14.70 -4.32 -7.81
N ALA A 105 -14.83 -2.99 -7.78
CA ALA A 105 -13.96 -2.10 -7.00
C ALA A 105 -13.96 -2.39 -5.49
N PHE A 106 -14.95 -3.12 -4.99
CA PHE A 106 -15.02 -3.53 -3.58
C PHE A 106 -14.37 -4.89 -3.31
N PHE A 107 -13.83 -5.59 -4.31
CA PHE A 107 -13.10 -6.85 -4.06
C PHE A 107 -11.62 -6.61 -3.80
N GLU A 108 -11.07 -7.39 -2.88
CA GLU A 108 -9.64 -7.45 -2.59
C GLU A 108 -9.20 -8.92 -2.49
N VAL A 109 -7.89 -9.17 -2.56
CA VAL A 109 -7.33 -10.48 -2.21
C VAL A 109 -7.55 -10.73 -0.72
N LYS A 110 -8.19 -11.84 -0.35
CA LYS A 110 -8.43 -12.16 1.05
C LYS A 110 -7.10 -12.51 1.74
N SER A 111 -6.79 -11.79 2.83
CA SER A 111 -5.69 -12.19 3.73
C SER A 111 -6.10 -13.39 4.58
N GLU A 112 -5.26 -14.43 4.58
CA GLU A 112 -5.38 -15.60 5.47
C GLU A 112 -4.62 -15.41 6.79
N LYS A 113 -3.87 -14.31 6.94
CA LYS A 113 -3.09 -14.00 8.14
C LYS A 113 -3.77 -12.86 8.90
N PHE A 114 -4.17 -13.15 10.14
CA PHE A 114 -4.74 -12.22 11.12
C PHE A 114 -3.80 -12.10 12.32
#